data_AF-A0A8C2MKJ9-F1
#
_entry.id   AF-A0A8C2MKJ9-F1
#
_cell.length_a   1.000
_cell.length_b   1.000
_cell.length_c   1.000
_cell.angle_alpha   90.00
_cell.angle_beta   90.00
_cell.angle_gamma   90.00
#
_symmetry.space_group_name_H-M   'P 1'
#
loop_
_entity.id
_entity.type
_entity.pdbx_description
1 polymer ?
#
loop_
_entity_poly.entity_id
_entity_poly.type
_entity_poly.pdbx_seq_one_letter_code
_entity_poly.pdbx_strand_id
1 'polypeptide(L)'
;MARLPRRIIKETHRLLAEPVPGIKAEPDENNALYFHVVIAGPQDSPFEGGTFKLELFLPEEYPMAAPKVRPTKIRKKKGTLRDHPQKAGKQVRSCKGGLQKVLENRYLNS
;
A
#
# COMPACT_ATOMS: atom_id res chain seq x y z
N MET A 1 -5.32 25.75 -7.76
CA MET A 1 -5.77 24.44 -7.23
C MET A 1 -5.59 23.41 -8.33
N ALA A 2 -4.61 22.50 -8.19
CA ALA A 2 -4.48 21.39 -9.13
C ALA A 2 -5.77 20.57 -9.06
N ARG A 3 -6.52 20.51 -10.18
CA ARG A 3 -7.71 19.68 -10.25
C ARG A 3 -7.26 18.23 -10.21
N LEU A 4 -7.46 17.57 -9.08
CA LEU A 4 -7.21 16.14 -8.96
C LEU A 4 -8.07 15.41 -9.99
N PRO A 5 -7.50 14.48 -10.78
CA PRO A 5 -8.26 13.71 -11.74
C PRO A 5 -9.41 12.98 -11.03
N ARG A 6 -10.61 13.00 -11.62
CA ARG A 6 -11.80 12.35 -11.04
C ARG A 6 -11.56 10.86 -10.72
N ARG A 7 -10.61 10.24 -11.44
CA ARG A 7 -10.12 8.87 -11.21
C ARG A 7 -9.46 8.71 -9.83
N ILE A 8 -8.59 9.63 -9.41
CA ILE A 8 -7.86 9.55 -8.13
C ILE A 8 -8.83 9.65 -6.94
N ILE A 9 -9.82 10.53 -7.04
CA ILE A 9 -10.87 10.69 -6.02
C ILE A 9 -11.69 9.40 -5.89
N LYS A 10 -12.07 8.79 -7.02
CA LYS A 10 -12.79 7.50 -7.04
C LYS A 10 -11.97 6.36 -6.45
N GLU A 11 -10.69 6.24 -6.81
CA GLU A 11 -9.81 5.20 -6.28
C GLU A 11 -9.56 5.38 -4.78
N THR A 12 -9.36 6.62 -4.32
CA THR A 12 -9.24 6.94 -2.89
C THR A 12 -10.48 6.49 -2.13
N HIS A 13 -11.66 6.87 -2.60
CA HIS A 13 -12.91 6.49 -1.96
C HIS A 13 -13.12 4.97 -1.98
N ARG A 14 -12.71 4.27 -3.03
CA ARG A 14 -12.79 2.80 -3.11
C ARG A 14 -11.79 2.09 -2.21
N LEU A 15 -10.55 2.58 -2.10
CA LEU A 15 -9.55 2.07 -1.16
C LEU A 15 -10.03 2.20 0.28
N LEU A 16 -10.72 3.30 0.60
CA LEU A 16 -11.35 3.52 1.90
C LEU A 16 -12.58 2.63 2.10
N ALA A 17 -13.39 2.39 1.05
CA ALA A 17 -14.58 1.56 1.11
C ALA A 17 -14.28 0.06 1.16
N GLU A 18 -13.19 -0.40 0.53
CA GLU A 18 -12.76 -1.79 0.47
C GLU A 18 -11.35 -1.95 1.06
N PRO A 19 -11.19 -1.81 2.39
CA PRO A 19 -9.91 -2.02 3.04
C PRO A 19 -9.53 -3.51 2.94
N VAL A 20 -8.35 -3.78 2.38
CA VAL A 20 -7.81 -5.14 2.32
C VAL A 20 -7.42 -5.56 3.75
N PRO A 21 -7.78 -6.76 4.22
CA PRO A 21 -7.42 -7.22 5.56
C PRO A 21 -5.91 -7.16 5.78
N GLY A 22 -5.50 -6.41 6.80
CA GLY A 22 -4.09 -6.19 7.13
C GLY A 22 -3.40 -5.11 6.29
N ILE A 23 -4.08 -4.40 5.39
CA ILE A 23 -3.53 -3.26 4.63
C ILE A 23 -4.46 -2.06 4.79
N LYS A 24 -3.91 -0.94 5.23
CA LYS A 24 -4.58 0.36 5.29
C LYS A 24 -3.90 1.29 4.29
N ALA A 25 -4.66 2.01 3.48
CA ALA A 25 -4.12 3.01 2.56
C ALA A 25 -4.83 4.35 2.82
N GLU A 26 -4.05 5.39 3.07
CA GLU A 26 -4.54 6.73 3.39
C GLU A 26 -3.90 7.74 2.44
N PRO A 27 -4.67 8.60 1.74
CA PRO A 27 -4.11 9.64 0.89
C PRO A 27 -3.38 10.69 1.73
N ASP A 28 -2.34 11.31 1.16
CA ASP A 28 -1.68 12.46 1.79
C ASP A 28 -2.54 13.73 1.63
N GLU A 29 -2.61 14.53 2.69
CA GLU A 29 -3.41 15.77 2.72
C GLU A 29 -2.84 16.85 1.78
N ASN A 30 -1.52 16.85 1.57
CA ASN A 30 -0.85 17.83 0.70
C ASN A 30 -0.82 17.36 -0.75
N ASN A 31 -0.85 16.04 -0.99
CA ASN A 31 -0.76 15.49 -2.33
C ASN A 31 -1.58 14.20 -2.47
N ALA A 32 -2.78 14.28 -3.04
CA ALA A 32 -3.61 13.10 -3.25
C ALA A 32 -3.07 12.12 -4.32
N LEU A 33 -1.93 12.43 -4.95
CA LEU A 33 -1.15 11.46 -5.73
C LEU A 33 -0.26 10.58 -4.86
N TYR A 34 -0.04 10.96 -3.60
CA TYR A 34 0.68 10.18 -2.61
C TYR A 34 -0.29 9.50 -1.64
N PHE A 35 0.00 8.25 -1.33
CA PHE A 35 -0.76 7.44 -0.39
C PHE A 35 0.19 6.76 0.60
N HIS A 36 -0.12 6.91 1.88
CA HIS A 36 0.51 6.20 2.97
C HIS A 36 -0.18 4.87 3.17
N VAL A 37 0.53 3.80 2.83
CA VAL A 37 0.03 2.43 3.00
C VAL A 37 0.68 1.82 4.24
N VAL A 38 -0.14 1.36 5.18
CA VAL A 38 0.29 0.68 6.40
C VAL A 38 -0.20 -0.76 6.36
N ILE A 39 0.75 -1.69 6.35
CA ILE A 39 0.47 -3.13 6.37
C ILE A 39 0.72 -3.65 7.77
N ALA A 40 -0.30 -4.21 8.40
CA ALA A 40 -0.17 -4.96 9.63
C ALA A 40 0.51 -6.31 9.32
N GLY A 41 1.49 -6.68 10.15
CA GLY A 41 2.09 -8.01 10.04
C GLY A 41 1.05 -9.09 10.35
N PRO A 42 0.96 -10.16 9.53
CA PRO A 42 0.01 -11.24 9.75
C PRO A 42 0.33 -11.98 11.05
N GLN A 43 -0.70 -12.56 11.67
CA GLN A 43 -0.60 -13.29 12.94
C GLN A 43 0.23 -14.59 12.80
N ASP A 44 0.28 -15.18 11.60
CA ASP A 44 1.10 -16.38 11.32
C ASP A 44 2.57 -16.08 10.95
N SER A 45 3.13 -14.96 11.42
CA SER A 45 4.51 -14.57 11.09
C SER A 45 5.22 -13.96 12.28
N PRO A 46 6.57 -13.98 12.31
CA PRO A 46 7.35 -13.28 13.34
C PRO A 46 7.20 -11.75 13.29
N PHE A 47 6.36 -11.25 12.38
CA PHE A 47 5.98 -9.85 12.23
C PHE A 47 4.60 -9.56 12.83
N GLU A 48 3.96 -10.54 13.47
CA GLU A 48 2.71 -10.34 14.19
C GLU A 48 2.84 -9.16 15.17
N GLY A 49 1.92 -8.21 15.07
CA GLY A 49 1.96 -6.96 15.84
C GLY A 49 3.03 -5.94 15.38
N GLY A 50 3.78 -6.24 14.32
CA GLY A 50 4.60 -5.30 13.57
C GLY A 50 3.80 -4.54 12.51
N THR A 51 4.30 -3.39 12.08
CA THR A 51 3.66 -2.58 11.02
C THR A 51 4.70 -2.15 10.00
N PHE A 52 4.34 -2.33 8.73
CA PHE A 52 5.15 -1.96 7.57
C PHE A 52 4.52 -0.74 6.91
N LYS A 53 5.27 0.34 6.79
CA LYS A 53 4.84 1.54 6.08
C LYS A 53 5.41 1.53 4.67
N LEU A 54 4.56 1.80 3.70
CA LEU A 54 4.88 1.96 2.29
C LEU A 54 4.27 3.27 1.81
N GLU A 55 4.94 3.86 0.83
CA GLU A 55 4.45 4.99 0.08
C GLU A 55 4.03 4.50 -1.30
N LEU A 56 2.82 4.83 -1.69
CA LEU A 56 2.34 4.65 -3.05
C LEU A 56 2.26 6.03 -3.70
N PHE A 57 2.83 6.12 -4.89
CA PHE A 57 2.84 7.33 -5.69
C PHE A 57 2.13 7.06 -7.02
N LEU A 58 1.07 7.82 -7.28
CA LEU A 58 0.34 7.84 -8.53
C LEU A 58 0.93 8.96 -9.41
N PRO A 59 1.59 8.65 -10.53
CA PRO A 59 2.02 9.70 -11.45
C PRO A 59 0.81 10.42 -12.07
N GLU A 60 1.00 11.64 -12.57
CA GLU A 60 -0.06 12.39 -13.29
C GLU A 60 -0.50 11.69 -14.58
N GLU A 61 0.40 10.91 -15.19
CA GLU A 61 0.10 10.03 -16.31
C GLU A 61 -0.75 8.81 -15.92
N TYR A 62 -1.15 8.66 -14.64
CA TYR A 62 -2.10 7.62 -14.26
C TYR A 62 -3.46 7.89 -14.93
N PRO A 63 -4.04 6.89 -15.63
CA PRO A 63 -3.71 5.48 -15.53
C PRO A 63 -2.81 4.89 -16.63
N MET A 64 -2.33 5.69 -17.60
CA MET A 64 -1.35 5.22 -18.59
C MET A 64 -0.03 4.76 -17.97
N ALA A 65 0.39 5.39 -16.86
CA ALA A 65 1.56 4.98 -16.10
C ALA A 65 1.17 4.24 -14.81
N ALA A 66 1.87 3.14 -14.52
CA ALA A 66 1.62 2.33 -13.33
C ALA A 66 1.97 3.07 -12.02
N PRO A 67 1.24 2.80 -10.91
CA PRO A 67 1.60 3.28 -9.58
C PRO A 67 3.01 2.88 -9.17
N LYS A 68 3.77 3.79 -8.56
CA LYS A 68 5.07 3.50 -7.95
C LYS A 68 4.89 3.23 -6.46
N VAL A 69 5.11 1.99 -6.02
CA VAL A 69 5.07 1.63 -4.59
C VAL A 69 6.48 1.48 -4.03
N ARG A 70 6.81 2.20 -2.96
CA ARG A 70 8.11 2.18 -2.27
C ARG A 70 7.92 1.87 -0.78
N PRO A 71 8.54 0.81 -0.23
CA PRO A 71 8.54 0.59 1.21
C PRO A 71 9.45 1.63 1.90
N THR A 72 8.94 2.34 2.92
CA THR A 72 9.69 3.41 3.59
C THR A 72 10.24 3.01 4.94
N LYS A 73 9.39 2.46 5.82
CA LYS A 73 9.77 2.14 7.19
C LYS A 73 9.18 0.81 7.63
N ILE A 74 10.06 -0.05 8.13
CA ILE A 74 9.69 -1.32 8.76
C ILE A 74 9.81 -1.12 10.27
N ARG A 75 8.68 -1.04 10.99
CA ARG A 75 8.69 -1.06 12.45
C ARG A 75 8.49 -2.49 12.91
N LYS A 76 9.58 -3.10 13.37
CA LYS A 76 9.53 -4.40 14.06
C LYS A 76 9.23 -4.18 15.54
N LYS A 77 8.47 -5.10 16.13
CA LYS A 77 8.30 -5.18 17.59
C LYS A 77 9.65 -5.62 18.18
N LYS A 78 10.21 -4.85 19.14
CA LYS A 78 11.40 -5.27 19.88
C LYS A 78 11.02 -6.50 20.71
N GLY A 79 11.67 -7.65 20.47
CA GLY A 79 11.57 -8.81 21.38
C GLY A 79 11.21 -10.17 20.76
N THR A 80 10.92 -10.29 19.46
CA THR A 80 10.66 -11.60 18.83
C THR A 80 11.95 -12.18 18.26
N LEU A 81 12.54 -13.13 18.99
CA LEU A 81 13.72 -13.90 18.63
C LEU A 81 13.50 -14.65 17.30
N ARG A 82 14.53 -14.69 16.44
CA ARG A 82 14.66 -15.40 15.14
C ARG A 82 14.19 -14.61 13.92
N ASP A 83 14.96 -13.58 13.58
CA ASP A 83 14.91 -12.93 12.28
C ASP A 83 15.15 -13.94 11.14
N HIS A 84 14.12 -14.14 10.31
CA HIS A 84 14.30 -14.56 8.92
C HIS A 84 13.99 -13.35 8.03
N PRO A 85 15.01 -12.50 7.70
CA PRO A 85 14.80 -11.31 6.88
C PRO A 85 14.14 -11.64 5.53
N GLN A 86 14.35 -12.85 5.02
CA GLN A 86 13.73 -13.33 3.78
C GLN A 86 12.20 -13.43 3.85
N LYS A 87 11.60 -13.74 5.01
CA LYS A 87 10.14 -13.89 5.14
C LYS A 87 9.41 -12.54 5.18
N ALA A 88 9.99 -11.52 5.83
CA ALA A 88 9.45 -10.16 5.82
C ALA A 88 9.38 -9.60 4.40
N GLY A 89 10.48 -9.75 3.66
CA GLY A 89 10.55 -9.29 2.28
C GLY A 89 9.59 -10.02 1.34
N LYS A 90 9.24 -11.29 1.61
CA LYS A 90 8.22 -12.02 0.85
C LYS A 90 6.81 -11.51 1.14
N GLN A 91 6.47 -11.26 2.40
CA GLN A 91 5.16 -10.73 2.78
C GLN A 91 4.92 -9.34 2.18
N VAL A 92 5.89 -8.43 2.34
CA VAL A 92 5.81 -7.08 1.76
C VAL A 92 5.67 -7.13 0.24
N ARG A 93 6.40 -8.05 -0.43
CA ARG A 93 6.27 -8.25 -1.89
C ARG A 93 4.90 -8.79 -2.28
N SER A 94 4.35 -9.74 -1.55
CA SER A 94 3.03 -10.31 -1.82
C SER A 94 1.93 -9.27 -1.65
N CYS A 95 1.94 -8.52 -0.54
CA CYS A 95 0.96 -7.44 -0.32
C CYS A 95 1.12 -6.30 -1.33
N LYS A 96 2.36 -5.92 -1.67
CA LYS A 96 2.63 -4.92 -2.72
C LYS A 96 2.10 -5.39 -4.09
N GLY A 97 2.33 -6.65 -4.45
CA GLY A 97 1.81 -7.24 -5.69
C GLY A 97 0.29 -7.34 -5.70
N GLY A 98 -0.32 -7.67 -4.56
CA GLY A 98 -1.78 -7.65 -4.38
C GLY A 98 -2.36 -6.26 -4.59
N LEU A 99 -1.79 -5.23 -3.94
CA LEU A 99 -2.22 -3.85 -4.12
C LEU A 99 -2.04 -3.37 -5.56
N GLN A 100 -0.90 -3.69 -6.20
CA GLN A 100 -0.64 -3.36 -7.60
C GLN A 100 -1.67 -4.03 -8.53
N LYS A 101 -1.92 -5.34 -8.36
CA LYS A 101 -2.93 -6.07 -9.13
C LYS A 101 -4.34 -5.57 -8.89
N VAL A 102 -4.66 -5.16 -7.67
CA VAL A 102 -5.96 -4.58 -7.34
C VAL A 102 -6.13 -3.25 -8.07
N LEU A 103 -5.09 -2.40 -8.11
CA LEU A 103 -5.10 -1.14 -8.86
C LEU A 103 -5.13 -1.37 -10.39
N GLU A 104 -4.37 -2.34 -10.91
CA GLU A 104 -4.33 -2.70 -12.34
C GLU A 104 -5.63 -3.37 -12.81
N ASN A 105 -6.18 -4.30 -12.04
CA ASN A 105 -7.44 -4.98 -12.38
C ASN A 105 -8.64 -4.04 -12.23
N ARG A 106 -8.61 -3.08 -11.29
CA ARG A 106 -9.62 -2.02 -11.19
C ARG A 106 -9.51 -1.03 -12.35
N TYR A 107 -8.31 -0.78 -12.86
CA TYR A 107 -8.11 0.03 -14.06
C TYR A 107 -8.77 -0.59 -15.30
N LEU A 108 -8.59 -1.89 -15.52
CA LEU A 108 -9.16 -2.61 -16.68
C LEU A 108 -10.69 -2.72 -16.65
N ASN A 109 -11.33 -2.57 -15.49
CA ASN A 109 -12.78 -2.74 -15.31
C ASN A 109 -13.56 -1.41 -15.22
N SER A 110 -13.03 -0.29 -15.73
CA SER A 110 -13.68 1.03 -15.61
C SER A 110 -13.50 1.96 -16.81
#